data_AF-H0GXV6-F1
#
_entry.id   AF-H0GXV6-F1
#
_cell.length_a   1.000
_cell.length_b   1.000
_cell.length_c   1.000
_cell.angle_alpha   90.00
_cell.angle_beta   90.00
_cell.angle_gamma   90.00
#
_symmetry.space_group_name_H-M   'P 1'
#
loop_
_entity.id
_entity.type
_entity.pdbx_description
1 polymer ?
#
loop_
_entity_poly.entity_id
_entity_poly.type
_entity_poly.pdbx_seq_one_letter_code
_entity_poly.pdbx_strand_id
1 'polypeptide(L)'
;MGKGITGTYRNISSDKILLVIQDLQHNPSAPTMDSLEKVNFPIRMLDEKVFAPCMTINPPGSPIGLVAETGPVFAVQVNFICGGLVLTIVGQHNTMDMTGLVSSINLLDKACHREPFSDEDLFIGNMDKSESIPLFDETWKHSSALGHEIVQASKNTSVSTKVPPSPSKSSWGYVEFSAISLQNLKALAAQTVSPYSSFVSTDDIVTAFIWKLVSRARLSRMEPETRSTLGRAVDVRKRLGLPMTYPGLLVNMTYNTYSLESMDQEP
;
A
#
# COMPACT_ATOMS: atom_id res chain seq x y z
N MET A 1 -5.51 28.72 5.00
CA MET A 1 -4.46 27.92 4.31
C MET A 1 -4.63 28.14 2.81
N GLY A 2 -3.55 28.31 2.03
CA GLY A 2 -3.67 28.50 0.58
C GLY A 2 -4.14 27.23 -0.13
N LYS A 3 -4.90 27.37 -1.23
CA LYS A 3 -5.32 26.24 -2.08
C LYS A 3 -4.10 25.37 -2.44
N GLY A 4 -4.20 24.06 -2.21
CA GLY A 4 -3.17 23.08 -2.59
C GLY A 4 -2.02 22.86 -1.59
N ILE A 5 -2.12 23.33 -0.34
CA ILE A 5 -1.12 23.12 0.71
C ILE A 5 -1.60 22.03 1.67
N THR A 6 -0.93 20.87 1.72
CA THR A 6 -1.24 19.75 2.64
C THR A 6 -0.52 19.86 3.98
N GLY A 7 -0.04 21.05 4.35
CA GLY A 7 0.69 21.33 5.59
C GLY A 7 2.19 21.00 5.53
N THR A 8 2.62 20.11 4.64
CA THR A 8 4.06 19.77 4.45
C THR A 8 4.50 19.78 2.98
N TYR A 9 3.57 19.59 2.03
CA TYR A 9 3.84 19.56 0.60
C TYR A 9 2.85 20.45 -0.17
N ARG A 10 3.22 20.83 -1.40
CA ARG A 10 2.36 21.56 -2.34
C ARG A 10 2.35 20.83 -3.68
N ASN A 11 1.17 20.59 -4.22
CA ASN A 11 1.02 20.07 -5.58
C ASN A 11 1.31 21.19 -6.59
N ILE A 12 2.11 20.88 -7.60
CA ILE A 12 2.44 21.78 -8.71
C ILE A 12 1.84 21.17 -9.96
N SER A 13 1.13 21.98 -10.75
CA SER A 13 0.56 21.53 -12.02
C SER A 13 1.66 21.11 -12.99
N SER A 14 1.42 20.05 -13.75
CA SER A 14 2.29 19.59 -14.82
C SER A 14 1.45 19.17 -16.03
N ASP A 15 1.93 19.48 -17.23
CA ASP A 15 1.35 19.10 -18.51
C ASP A 15 1.85 17.73 -19.01
N LYS A 16 2.74 17.08 -18.24
CA LYS A 16 3.43 15.85 -18.65
C LYS A 16 3.40 14.81 -17.55
N ILE A 17 3.23 13.56 -17.97
CA ILE A 17 3.54 12.40 -17.13
C ILE A 17 5.02 12.08 -17.32
N LEU A 18 5.76 11.92 -16.21
CA LEU A 18 7.15 11.51 -16.29
C LEU A 18 7.24 10.06 -16.73
N LEU A 19 8.00 9.82 -17.80
CA LEU A 19 8.25 8.52 -18.39
C LEU A 19 9.75 8.25 -18.42
N VAL A 20 10.17 7.14 -17.82
CA VAL A 20 11.53 6.62 -17.93
C VAL A 20 11.52 5.40 -18.83
N ILE A 21 12.46 5.32 -19.77
CA ILE A 21 12.64 4.15 -20.63
C ILE A 21 14.01 3.56 -20.31
N GLN A 22 14.04 2.29 -19.94
CA GLN A 22 15.27 1.53 -19.73
C GLN A 22 15.33 0.36 -20.70
N ASP A 23 16.44 0.28 -21.43
CA ASP A 23 16.79 -0.91 -22.20
C ASP A 23 17.77 -1.76 -21.40
N LEU A 24 17.27 -2.90 -20.90
CA LEU A 24 18.00 -3.88 -20.11
C LEU A 24 18.26 -5.17 -20.89
N GLN A 25 17.93 -5.22 -22.20
CA GLN A 25 18.03 -6.45 -23.00
C GLN A 25 19.46 -7.00 -23.09
N HIS A 26 20.46 -6.11 -22.98
CA HIS A 26 21.88 -6.46 -23.00
C HIS A 26 22.56 -6.37 -21.63
N ASN A 27 21.80 -6.12 -20.56
CA ASN A 27 22.34 -6.05 -19.22
C ASN A 27 22.40 -7.47 -18.61
N PRO A 28 23.59 -8.04 -18.36
CA PRO A 28 23.72 -9.40 -17.84
C PRO A 28 23.21 -9.58 -16.40
N SER A 29 23.01 -8.47 -15.66
CA SER A 29 22.44 -8.50 -14.31
C SER A 29 20.92 -8.33 -14.30
N ALA A 30 20.30 -7.97 -15.43
CA ALA A 30 18.85 -7.88 -15.53
C ALA A 30 18.24 -9.28 -15.75
N PRO A 31 17.09 -9.59 -15.15
CA PRO A 31 16.35 -10.81 -15.45
C PRO A 31 15.83 -10.81 -16.90
N THR A 32 15.63 -11.99 -17.46
CA THR A 32 14.93 -12.21 -18.72
C THR A 32 13.49 -12.66 -18.42
N MET A 33 12.57 -12.56 -19.38
CA MET A 33 11.21 -13.09 -19.17
C MET A 33 11.24 -14.60 -18.87
N ASP A 34 12.00 -15.37 -19.65
CA ASP A 34 12.20 -16.80 -19.42
C ASP A 34 12.72 -17.11 -18.00
N SER A 35 13.62 -16.28 -17.46
CA SER A 35 14.16 -16.51 -16.12
C SER A 35 13.15 -16.15 -15.04
N LEU A 36 12.36 -15.09 -15.22
CA LEU A 36 11.25 -14.74 -14.32
C LEU A 36 10.19 -15.84 -14.28
N GLU A 37 9.76 -16.34 -15.44
CA GLU A 37 8.76 -17.41 -15.56
C GLU A 37 9.21 -18.70 -14.86
N LYS A 38 10.46 -19.13 -15.09
CA LYS A 38 11.03 -20.35 -14.48
C LYS A 38 11.01 -20.36 -12.96
N VAL A 39 11.03 -19.20 -12.32
CA VAL A 39 10.98 -19.07 -10.85
C VAL A 39 9.73 -18.35 -10.33
N ASN A 40 8.70 -18.25 -11.17
CA ASN A 40 7.39 -17.67 -10.84
C ASN A 40 7.47 -16.23 -10.30
N PHE A 41 8.16 -15.36 -11.02
CA PHE A 41 8.18 -13.90 -10.83
C PHE A 41 8.48 -13.42 -9.39
N PRO A 42 9.61 -13.82 -8.78
CA PRO A 42 9.89 -13.48 -7.39
C PRO A 42 10.27 -12.01 -7.24
N ILE A 43 9.77 -11.35 -6.18
CA ILE A 43 10.03 -9.91 -5.90
C ILE A 43 11.51 -9.53 -5.94
N ARG A 44 12.39 -10.44 -5.51
CA ARG A 44 13.85 -10.21 -5.45
C ARG A 44 14.51 -9.98 -6.83
N MET A 45 13.85 -10.33 -7.93
CA MET A 45 14.35 -10.10 -9.28
C MET A 45 13.91 -8.75 -9.86
N LEU A 46 13.04 -8.02 -9.15
CA LEU A 46 12.49 -6.73 -9.56
C LEU A 46 12.91 -5.64 -8.55
N ASP A 47 14.22 -5.40 -8.44
CA ASP A 47 14.75 -4.35 -7.56
C ASP A 47 14.24 -2.98 -8.03
N GLU A 48 13.56 -2.25 -7.13
CA GLU A 48 13.00 -0.93 -7.42
C GLU A 48 14.06 0.07 -7.88
N LYS A 49 15.33 -0.10 -7.49
CA LYS A 49 16.44 0.77 -7.95
C LYS A 49 16.70 0.67 -9.45
N VAL A 50 16.32 -0.45 -10.04
CA VAL A 50 16.48 -0.72 -11.48
C VAL A 50 15.14 -0.56 -12.18
N PHE A 51 14.08 -1.18 -11.64
CA PHE A 51 12.81 -1.34 -12.33
C PHE A 51 11.77 -0.25 -12.04
N ALA A 52 12.00 0.65 -11.08
CA ALA A 52 11.08 1.72 -10.75
C ALA A 52 11.70 3.12 -10.98
N PRO A 53 10.88 4.12 -11.35
CA PRO A 53 11.38 5.48 -11.56
C PRO A 53 11.66 6.20 -10.23
N CYS A 54 11.11 5.71 -9.11
CA CYS A 54 11.27 6.25 -7.77
C CYS A 54 11.36 5.09 -6.76
N MET A 55 12.18 5.23 -5.73
CA MET A 55 12.18 4.31 -4.58
C MET A 55 10.93 4.51 -3.72
N THR A 56 10.39 3.41 -3.16
CA THR A 56 9.23 3.40 -2.27
C THR A 56 9.48 4.21 -1.01
N ILE A 57 10.64 4.02 -0.39
CA ILE A 57 11.11 4.79 0.76
C ILE A 57 12.31 5.61 0.31
N ASN A 58 12.10 6.91 0.12
CA ASN A 58 13.16 7.81 -0.32
C ASN A 58 13.46 8.86 0.78
N PRO A 59 14.53 8.67 1.58
CA PRO A 59 14.86 9.61 2.63
C PRO A 59 15.33 10.95 2.03
N PRO A 60 15.11 12.08 2.74
CA PRO A 60 15.59 13.38 2.28
C PRO A 60 17.08 13.35 1.91
N GLY A 61 17.43 13.85 0.72
CA GLY A 61 18.80 13.91 0.22
C GLY A 61 19.31 12.66 -0.51
N SER A 62 18.50 11.61 -0.66
CA SER A 62 18.85 10.47 -1.51
C SER A 62 18.78 10.86 -2.99
N PRO A 63 19.82 10.57 -3.80
CA PRO A 63 19.87 10.95 -5.22
C PRO A 63 19.23 9.89 -6.15
N ILE A 64 18.54 8.88 -5.60
CA ILE A 64 18.06 7.73 -6.37
C ILE A 64 16.64 7.97 -6.90
N GLY A 65 16.47 7.79 -8.22
CA GLY A 65 15.20 7.95 -8.92
C GLY A 65 14.87 9.40 -9.26
N LEU A 66 13.60 9.66 -9.62
CA LEU A 66 13.10 10.98 -10.02
C LEU A 66 12.79 11.92 -8.85
N VAL A 67 13.10 11.54 -7.61
CA VAL A 67 12.82 12.36 -6.42
C VAL A 67 14.05 13.17 -6.06
N ALA A 68 13.89 14.48 -6.03
CA ALA A 68 14.89 15.45 -5.56
C ALA A 68 14.21 16.40 -4.55
N GLU A 69 14.35 17.72 -4.69
CA GLU A 69 13.56 18.71 -3.92
C GLU A 69 12.04 18.60 -4.17
N THR A 70 11.65 17.98 -5.29
CA THR A 70 10.27 17.65 -5.64
C THR A 70 10.18 16.18 -6.08
N GLY A 71 8.97 15.62 -6.10
CA GLY A 71 8.71 14.26 -6.59
C GLY A 71 7.42 14.21 -7.41
N PRO A 72 7.33 13.31 -8.41
CA PRO A 72 6.15 13.21 -9.26
C PRO A 72 4.93 12.71 -8.48
N VAL A 73 3.76 13.27 -8.79
CA VAL A 73 2.46 12.72 -8.35
C VAL A 73 2.23 11.34 -8.96
N PHE A 74 2.64 11.18 -10.22
CA PHE A 74 2.47 9.95 -11.00
C PHE A 74 3.64 9.85 -12.00
N ALA A 75 4.27 8.69 -12.08
CA ALA A 75 5.36 8.42 -13.02
C ALA A 75 5.35 6.97 -13.51
N VAL A 76 5.90 6.77 -14.70
CA VAL A 76 5.92 5.48 -15.39
C VAL A 76 7.35 5.13 -15.77
N GLN A 77 7.72 3.86 -15.65
CA GLN A 77 8.96 3.33 -16.18
C GLN A 77 8.70 2.08 -17.03
N VAL A 78 9.24 2.09 -18.24
CA VAL A 78 9.17 1.00 -19.22
C VAL A 78 10.55 0.36 -19.27
N ASN A 79 10.65 -0.91 -18.84
CA ASN A 79 11.91 -1.65 -18.79
C ASN A 79 11.88 -2.78 -19.83
N PHE A 80 12.59 -2.60 -20.95
CA PHE A 80 12.76 -3.66 -21.94
C PHE A 80 13.76 -4.69 -21.41
N ILE A 81 13.34 -5.94 -21.30
CA ILE A 81 14.19 -7.06 -20.90
C ILE A 81 14.24 -8.10 -22.02
N CYS A 82 15.20 -9.01 -21.98
CA CYS A 82 15.26 -10.07 -22.98
C CYS A 82 13.97 -10.92 -22.92
N GLY A 83 13.24 -10.96 -24.05
CA GLY A 83 11.98 -11.68 -24.17
C GLY A 83 10.73 -10.94 -23.69
N GLY A 84 10.80 -9.69 -23.24
CA GLY A 84 9.60 -8.93 -22.89
C GLY A 84 9.81 -7.57 -22.24
N LEU A 85 8.86 -7.19 -21.38
CA LEU A 85 8.75 -5.85 -20.80
C LEU A 85 8.27 -5.91 -19.35
N VAL A 86 8.88 -5.11 -18.48
CA VAL A 86 8.36 -4.79 -17.15
C VAL A 86 7.91 -3.33 -17.14
N LEU A 87 6.60 -3.11 -16.96
CA LEU A 87 6.01 -1.79 -16.79
C LEU A 87 5.81 -1.50 -15.30
N THR A 88 6.41 -0.42 -14.82
CA THR A 88 6.26 0.02 -13.43
C THR A 88 5.59 1.38 -13.39
N ILE A 89 4.53 1.49 -12.60
CA ILE A 89 3.77 2.74 -12.41
C ILE A 89 3.83 3.09 -10.94
N VAL A 90 4.19 4.33 -10.62
CA VAL A 90 4.28 4.82 -9.24
C VAL A 90 3.36 6.01 -9.04
N GLY A 91 2.73 6.07 -7.87
CA GLY A 91 1.89 7.17 -7.42
C GLY A 91 2.38 7.72 -6.08
N GLN A 92 2.32 9.04 -5.91
CA GLN A 92 2.70 9.69 -4.65
C GLN A 92 1.60 9.45 -3.61
N HIS A 93 1.95 8.76 -2.52
CA HIS A 93 0.97 8.21 -1.58
C HIS A 93 0.15 9.27 -0.80
N ASN A 94 0.65 10.49 -0.62
CA ASN A 94 -0.12 11.60 -0.04
C ASN A 94 -1.22 12.11 -0.98
N THR A 95 -1.16 11.77 -2.27
CA THR A 95 -2.13 12.23 -3.28
C THR A 95 -3.16 11.18 -3.67
N MET A 96 -2.80 9.89 -3.55
CA MET A 96 -3.62 8.73 -3.94
C MET A 96 -3.26 7.48 -3.11
N ASP A 97 -4.24 6.62 -2.88
CA ASP A 97 -4.01 5.22 -2.47
C ASP A 97 -3.91 4.29 -3.70
N MET A 98 -3.77 2.99 -3.49
CA MET A 98 -3.71 2.01 -4.59
C MET A 98 -4.99 2.00 -5.44
N THR A 99 -6.18 2.13 -4.85
CA THR A 99 -7.45 2.23 -5.63
C THR A 99 -7.46 3.49 -6.50
N GLY A 100 -6.97 4.61 -5.96
CA GLY A 100 -6.82 5.86 -6.68
C GLY A 100 -5.80 5.75 -7.81
N LEU A 101 -4.68 5.09 -7.56
CA LEU A 101 -3.66 4.79 -8.56
C LEU A 101 -4.22 3.92 -9.69
N VAL A 102 -4.98 2.87 -9.39
CA VAL A 102 -5.67 2.03 -10.39
C VAL A 102 -6.62 2.87 -11.24
N SER A 103 -7.34 3.82 -10.63
CA SER A 103 -8.21 4.75 -11.36
C SER A 103 -7.41 5.62 -12.34
N SER A 104 -6.24 6.13 -11.93
CA SER A 104 -5.32 6.85 -12.83
C SER A 104 -4.72 5.95 -13.92
N ILE A 105 -4.42 4.69 -13.63
CA ILE A 105 -3.94 3.70 -14.62
C ILE A 105 -5.00 3.46 -15.69
N ASN A 106 -6.27 3.33 -15.32
CA ASN A 106 -7.36 3.15 -16.28
C ASN A 106 -7.53 4.36 -17.21
N LEU A 107 -7.33 5.58 -16.70
CA LEU A 107 -7.34 6.80 -17.52
C LEU A 107 -6.12 6.86 -18.46
N LEU A 108 -4.95 6.44 -17.97
CA LEU A 108 -3.75 6.31 -18.81
C LEU A 108 -3.97 5.30 -19.94
N ASP A 109 -4.58 4.15 -19.64
CA ASP A 109 -4.90 3.11 -20.61
C ASP A 109 -5.82 3.64 -21.74
N LYS A 110 -6.92 4.31 -21.38
CA LYS A 110 -7.79 5.00 -22.33
C LYS A 110 -7.01 5.99 -23.20
N ALA A 111 -6.17 6.82 -22.60
CA ALA A 111 -5.36 7.80 -23.32
C ALA A 111 -4.38 7.14 -24.30
N CYS A 112 -3.73 6.05 -23.90
CA CYS A 112 -2.85 5.25 -24.77
C CYS A 112 -3.60 4.66 -25.97
N HIS A 113 -4.86 4.25 -25.78
CA HIS A 113 -5.74 3.77 -26.84
C HIS A 113 -6.44 4.88 -27.66
N ARG A 114 -6.17 6.15 -27.34
CA ARG A 114 -6.83 7.33 -27.95
C ARG A 114 -8.36 7.32 -27.76
N GLU A 115 -8.82 6.71 -26.68
CA GLU A 115 -10.22 6.75 -26.28
C GLU A 115 -10.52 8.07 -25.57
N PRO A 116 -11.65 8.74 -25.89
CA PRO A 116 -12.04 9.95 -25.18
C PRO A 116 -12.40 9.62 -23.73
N PHE A 117 -12.08 10.55 -22.82
CA PHE A 117 -12.59 10.50 -21.46
C PHE A 117 -14.08 10.88 -21.46
N SER A 118 -14.88 10.14 -20.70
CA SER A 118 -16.29 10.46 -20.50
C SER A 118 -16.44 11.70 -19.61
N ASP A 119 -17.63 12.32 -19.64
CA ASP A 119 -17.95 13.42 -18.72
C ASP A 119 -17.82 13.00 -17.26
N GLU A 120 -18.15 11.74 -16.94
CA GLU A 120 -17.98 11.16 -15.61
C GLU A 120 -16.50 11.02 -15.23
N ASP A 121 -15.64 10.52 -16.14
CA ASP A 121 -14.19 10.44 -15.91
C ASP A 121 -13.61 11.82 -15.57
N LEU A 122 -14.00 12.84 -16.35
CA LEU A 122 -13.55 14.21 -16.16
C LEU A 122 -14.09 14.81 -14.85
N PHE A 123 -15.36 14.58 -14.54
CA PHE A 123 -15.95 15.05 -13.29
C PHE A 123 -15.26 14.43 -12.07
N ILE A 124 -15.15 13.10 -12.02
CA ILE A 124 -14.56 12.36 -10.89
C ILE A 124 -13.07 12.67 -10.75
N GLY A 125 -12.34 12.72 -11.87
CA GLY A 125 -10.91 13.03 -11.90
C GLY A 125 -10.57 14.44 -11.39
N ASN A 126 -11.53 15.36 -11.42
CA ASN A 126 -11.36 16.76 -11.02
C ASN A 126 -12.18 17.15 -9.77
N MET A 127 -12.71 16.18 -9.02
CA MET A 127 -13.42 16.47 -7.76
C MET A 127 -12.53 17.25 -6.78
N ASP A 128 -13.11 18.27 -6.13
CA ASP A 128 -12.39 19.06 -5.15
C ASP A 128 -12.09 18.23 -3.89
N LYS A 129 -10.82 17.89 -3.71
CA LYS A 129 -10.37 17.05 -2.60
C LYS A 129 -10.59 17.72 -1.23
N SER A 130 -10.65 19.06 -1.15
CA SER A 130 -10.91 19.74 0.15
C SER A 130 -12.35 19.59 0.62
N GLU A 131 -13.28 19.38 -0.31
CA GLU A 131 -14.72 19.29 -0.04
C GLU A 131 -15.25 17.85 -0.17
N SER A 132 -14.41 16.90 -0.59
CA SER A 132 -14.83 15.52 -0.86
C SER A 132 -15.18 14.73 0.40
N ILE A 133 -14.63 15.11 1.56
CA ILE A 133 -14.88 14.44 2.84
C ILE A 133 -15.63 15.39 3.77
N PRO A 134 -16.87 15.07 4.17
CA PRO A 134 -17.58 15.85 5.18
C PRO A 134 -16.80 15.85 6.49
N LEU A 135 -16.48 17.03 7.00
CA LEU A 135 -15.83 17.18 8.29
C LEU A 135 -16.86 17.09 9.42
N PHE A 136 -16.43 16.59 10.57
CA PHE A 136 -17.22 16.69 11.79
C PHE A 136 -17.36 18.16 12.22
N ASP A 137 -18.48 18.48 12.87
CA ASP A 137 -18.68 19.80 13.47
C ASP A 137 -17.89 19.97 14.77
N GLU A 138 -17.96 21.18 15.35
CA GLU A 138 -17.25 21.55 16.58
C GLU A 138 -17.70 20.76 17.82
N THR A 139 -18.79 20.00 17.74
CA THR A 139 -19.31 19.19 18.86
C THR A 139 -18.65 17.83 18.95
N TRP A 140 -17.97 17.40 17.88
CA TRP A 140 -17.28 16.13 17.85
C TRP A 140 -16.10 16.11 18.82
N LYS A 141 -16.02 15.04 19.61
CA LYS A 141 -14.94 14.81 20.58
C LYS A 141 -14.08 13.66 20.10
N HIS A 142 -12.78 13.79 20.27
CA HIS A 142 -11.82 12.71 20.03
C HIS A 142 -12.28 11.44 20.75
N SER A 143 -12.61 10.41 19.98
CA SER A 143 -12.91 9.10 20.51
C SER A 143 -11.60 8.33 20.75
N SER A 144 -11.66 7.34 21.64
CA SER A 144 -10.57 6.37 21.81
C SER A 144 -10.24 5.60 20.53
N ALA A 145 -11.11 5.64 19.50
CA ALA A 145 -10.89 4.97 18.22
C ALA A 145 -9.67 5.52 17.46
N LEU A 146 -9.27 6.78 17.70
CA LEU A 146 -8.05 7.36 17.12
C LEU A 146 -6.76 7.00 17.87
N GLY A 147 -6.84 6.17 18.92
CA GLY A 147 -5.69 5.85 19.77
C GLY A 147 -4.51 5.20 19.05
N HIS A 148 -4.76 4.54 17.90
CA HIS A 148 -3.71 3.96 17.05
C HIS A 148 -3.17 4.93 15.99
N GLU A 149 -3.83 6.06 15.77
CA GLU A 149 -3.51 7.03 14.72
C GLU A 149 -2.86 8.30 15.27
N ILE A 150 -3.00 8.55 16.57
CA ILE A 150 -2.39 9.70 17.26
C ILE A 150 -1.19 9.22 18.08
N VAL A 151 0.01 9.58 17.64
CA VAL A 151 1.20 9.42 18.46
C VAL A 151 1.21 10.51 19.53
N GLN A 152 1.08 10.12 20.80
CA GLN A 152 1.28 11.07 21.89
C GLN A 152 2.76 11.47 21.94
N ALA A 153 3.03 12.77 21.80
CA ALA A 153 4.36 13.30 22.02
C ALA A 153 4.76 13.03 23.48
N SER A 154 5.70 12.11 23.70
CA SER A 154 6.28 11.87 25.02
C SER A 154 6.89 13.18 25.53
N LYS A 155 6.41 13.66 26.68
CA LYS A 155 7.00 14.82 27.38
C LYS A 155 8.40 14.52 27.96
N ASN A 156 8.84 13.26 27.93
CA ASN A 156 10.15 12.84 28.39
C ASN A 156 11.12 12.77 27.20
N THR A 157 11.60 13.92 26.74
CA THR A 157 12.85 14.01 25.97
C THR A 157 14.04 13.95 26.92
N SER A 158 14.19 12.85 27.67
CA SER A 158 15.55 12.42 27.97
C SER A 158 16.04 11.78 26.68
N VAL A 159 17.00 12.44 26.02
CA VAL A 159 17.71 11.88 24.88
C VAL A 159 18.28 10.56 25.34
N SER A 160 17.61 9.46 24.99
CA SER A 160 18.15 8.12 25.20
C SER A 160 19.40 8.04 24.34
N THR A 161 20.56 8.13 24.97
CA THR A 161 21.88 7.91 24.35
C THR A 161 22.11 6.45 23.95
N LYS A 162 21.12 5.58 24.12
CA LYS A 162 21.17 4.22 23.60
C LYS A 162 21.07 4.29 22.08
N VAL A 163 22.22 4.04 21.44
CA VAL A 163 22.31 3.73 20.01
C VAL A 163 21.15 2.77 19.67
N PRO A 164 20.32 3.10 18.67
CA PRO A 164 19.26 2.20 18.26
C PRO A 164 19.85 0.82 17.98
N PRO A 165 19.23 -0.28 18.45
CA PRO A 165 19.70 -1.61 18.08
C PRO A 165 19.82 -1.69 16.56
N SER A 166 20.87 -2.35 16.08
CA SER A 166 21.05 -2.56 14.65
C SER A 166 19.79 -3.21 14.06
N PRO A 167 19.32 -2.76 12.88
CA PRO A 167 18.13 -3.34 12.27
C PRO A 167 18.30 -4.85 12.13
N SER A 168 17.28 -5.61 12.52
CA SER A 168 17.26 -7.05 12.31
C SER A 168 17.32 -7.35 10.81
N LYS A 169 18.16 -8.33 10.43
CA LYS A 169 18.22 -8.80 9.04
C LYS A 169 16.83 -9.26 8.62
N SER A 170 16.28 -8.64 7.58
CA SER A 170 14.93 -8.90 7.06
C SER A 170 15.00 -9.04 5.54
N SER A 171 14.08 -9.80 4.96
CA SER A 171 13.99 -10.02 3.52
C SER A 171 12.55 -10.00 3.05
N TRP A 172 12.34 -9.60 1.78
CA TRP A 172 11.05 -9.69 1.11
C TRP A 172 10.95 -10.99 0.30
N GLY A 173 9.76 -11.58 0.31
CA GLY A 173 9.44 -12.77 -0.46
C GLY A 173 7.94 -12.84 -0.71
N TYR A 174 7.55 -13.48 -1.81
CA TYR A 174 6.15 -13.76 -2.11
C TYR A 174 5.75 -15.13 -1.57
N VAL A 175 4.51 -15.21 -1.09
CA VAL A 175 3.83 -16.46 -0.75
C VAL A 175 2.58 -16.50 -1.60
N GLU A 176 2.46 -17.52 -2.44
CA GLU A 176 1.31 -17.72 -3.32
C GLU A 176 0.28 -18.63 -2.67
N PHE A 177 -0.99 -18.26 -2.78
CA PHE A 177 -2.12 -19.10 -2.39
C PHE A 177 -2.90 -19.49 -3.65
N SER A 178 -2.84 -20.77 -4.03
CA SER A 178 -3.66 -21.29 -5.13
C SER A 178 -5.16 -21.13 -4.85
N ALA A 179 -5.98 -21.06 -5.90
CA ALA A 179 -7.44 -20.99 -5.76
C ALA A 179 -8.02 -22.14 -4.92
N ILE A 180 -7.49 -23.37 -5.07
CA ILE A 180 -7.92 -24.54 -4.30
C ILE A 180 -7.56 -24.37 -2.81
N SER A 181 -6.35 -23.88 -2.50
CA SER A 181 -5.95 -23.62 -1.12
C SER A 181 -6.82 -22.55 -0.44
N LEU A 182 -7.21 -21.50 -1.18
CA LEU A 182 -8.11 -20.46 -0.69
C LEU A 182 -9.53 -21.00 -0.43
N GLN A 183 -10.04 -21.87 -1.30
CA GLN A 183 -11.32 -22.54 -1.11
C GLN A 183 -11.30 -23.44 0.14
N ASN A 184 -10.25 -24.24 0.31
CA ASN A 184 -10.09 -25.11 1.46
C ASN A 184 -9.98 -24.30 2.76
N LEU A 185 -9.18 -23.22 2.76
CA LEU A 185 -9.03 -22.34 3.92
C LEU A 185 -10.38 -21.68 4.28
N LYS A 186 -11.16 -21.27 3.28
CA LYS A 186 -12.50 -20.74 3.49
C LYS A 186 -13.49 -21.78 4.04
N ALA A 187 -13.42 -23.02 3.58
CA ALA A 187 -14.25 -24.11 4.10
C ALA A 187 -13.90 -24.47 5.56
N LEU A 188 -12.63 -24.36 5.95
CA LEU A 188 -12.20 -24.53 7.34
C LEU A 188 -12.70 -23.36 8.21
N ALA A 189 -12.44 -22.13 7.79
CA ALA A 189 -12.89 -20.94 8.52
C ALA A 189 -14.41 -20.92 8.72
N ALA A 190 -15.19 -21.34 7.72
CA ALA A 190 -16.65 -21.40 7.79
C ALA A 190 -17.19 -22.26 8.95
N GLN A 191 -16.42 -23.22 9.46
CA GLN A 191 -16.80 -24.08 10.59
C GLN A 191 -16.68 -23.37 11.94
N THR A 192 -15.93 -22.27 12.00
CA THR A 192 -15.51 -21.60 13.24
C THR A 192 -15.90 -20.13 13.26
N VAL A 193 -16.59 -19.64 12.22
CA VAL A 193 -17.12 -18.27 12.17
C VAL A 193 -18.07 -18.03 13.34
N SER A 194 -17.85 -16.91 14.03
CA SER A 194 -18.71 -16.42 15.10
C SER A 194 -20.18 -16.37 14.64
N PRO A 195 -21.15 -16.81 15.47
CA PRO A 195 -22.57 -16.73 15.13
C PRO A 195 -23.05 -15.28 14.91
N TYR A 196 -22.29 -14.28 15.36
CA TYR A 196 -22.57 -12.86 15.15
C TYR A 196 -22.08 -12.32 13.79
N SER A 197 -21.31 -13.11 13.04
CA SER A 197 -20.81 -12.76 11.71
C SER A 197 -21.55 -13.58 10.66
N SER A 198 -22.38 -12.92 9.85
CA SER A 198 -23.12 -13.58 8.78
C SER A 198 -22.25 -13.97 7.58
N PHE A 199 -21.06 -13.37 7.44
CA PHE A 199 -20.15 -13.60 6.33
C PHE A 199 -18.71 -13.23 6.68
N VAL A 200 -17.76 -14.00 6.16
CA VAL A 200 -16.34 -13.67 6.09
C VAL A 200 -15.84 -13.84 4.65
N SER A 201 -15.09 -12.86 4.17
CA SER A 201 -14.50 -12.87 2.83
C SER A 201 -13.24 -13.72 2.79
N THR A 202 -12.80 -14.09 1.58
CA THR A 202 -11.50 -14.75 1.38
C THR A 202 -10.34 -13.88 1.91
N ASP A 203 -10.44 -12.56 1.76
CA ASP A 203 -9.42 -11.61 2.24
C ASP A 203 -9.36 -11.56 3.77
N ASP A 204 -10.52 -11.60 4.46
CA ASP A 204 -10.56 -11.70 5.93
C ASP A 204 -9.84 -12.96 6.42
N ILE A 205 -10.11 -14.08 5.76
CA ILE A 205 -9.58 -15.40 6.11
C ILE A 205 -8.07 -15.46 5.87
N VAL A 206 -7.57 -15.02 4.72
CA VAL A 206 -6.13 -14.99 4.42
C VAL A 206 -5.40 -14.05 5.39
N THR A 207 -5.98 -12.88 5.66
CA THR A 207 -5.42 -11.92 6.62
C THR A 207 -5.28 -12.54 8.01
N ALA A 208 -6.35 -13.18 8.51
CA ALA A 208 -6.34 -13.85 9.81
C ALA A 208 -5.35 -15.01 9.85
N PHE A 209 -5.30 -15.82 8.79
CA PHE A 209 -4.38 -16.95 8.66
C PHE A 209 -2.91 -16.51 8.69
N ILE A 210 -2.55 -15.45 7.95
CA ILE A 210 -1.19 -14.89 7.98
C ILE A 210 -0.86 -14.38 9.39
N TRP A 211 -1.77 -13.64 10.02
CA TRP A 211 -1.55 -13.11 11.37
C TRP A 211 -1.35 -14.22 12.40
N LYS A 212 -2.12 -15.30 12.30
CA LYS A 212 -1.99 -16.50 13.12
C LYS A 212 -0.61 -17.15 12.95
N LEU A 213 -0.21 -17.42 11.70
CA LEU A 213 1.09 -18.05 11.42
C LEU A 213 2.27 -17.19 11.86
N VAL A 214 2.20 -15.87 11.65
CA VAL A 214 3.24 -14.93 12.10
C VAL A 214 3.29 -14.90 13.63
N SER A 215 2.14 -14.93 14.31
CA SER A 215 2.08 -14.98 15.77
C SER A 215 2.71 -16.26 16.32
N ARG A 216 2.33 -17.42 15.76
CA ARG A 216 2.93 -18.73 16.09
C ARG A 216 4.44 -18.74 15.91
N ALA A 217 4.93 -18.26 14.76
CA ALA A 217 6.36 -18.21 14.48
C ALA A 217 7.13 -17.27 15.45
N ARG A 218 6.46 -16.27 16.03
CA ARG A 218 7.06 -15.35 17.01
C ARG A 218 7.11 -15.92 18.42
N LEU A 219 6.22 -16.84 18.79
CA LEU A 219 6.20 -17.49 20.12
C LEU A 219 7.50 -18.23 20.45
N SER A 220 8.27 -18.67 19.45
CA SER A 220 9.57 -19.32 19.70
C SER A 220 10.66 -18.36 20.21
N ARG A 221 10.41 -17.05 20.22
CA ARG A 221 11.42 -16.01 20.51
C ARG A 221 10.86 -14.76 21.20
N MET A 222 9.60 -14.79 21.62
CA MET A 222 8.90 -13.67 22.28
C MET A 222 7.98 -14.24 23.36
N GLU A 223 7.72 -13.45 24.40
CA GLU A 223 6.82 -13.87 25.49
C GLU A 223 5.37 -14.07 24.98
N PRO A 224 4.66 -15.12 25.43
CA PRO A 224 3.29 -15.43 25.01
C PRO A 224 2.31 -14.25 25.13
N GLU A 225 2.45 -13.43 26.16
CA GLU A 225 1.58 -12.29 26.49
C GLU A 225 1.88 -11.05 25.64
N THR A 226 2.93 -11.09 24.81
CA THR A 226 3.30 -9.97 23.92
C THR A 226 2.11 -9.59 23.06
N ARG A 227 1.72 -8.31 23.08
CA ARG A 227 0.63 -7.80 22.26
C ARG A 227 1.04 -7.73 20.80
N SER A 228 0.23 -8.32 19.93
CA SER A 228 0.30 -8.19 18.48
C SER A 228 -0.91 -7.40 17.99
N THR A 229 -0.68 -6.36 17.21
CA THR A 229 -1.74 -5.55 16.59
C THR A 229 -1.70 -5.72 15.08
N LEU A 230 -2.82 -6.12 14.49
CA LEU A 230 -3.05 -6.12 13.06
C LEU A 230 -3.70 -4.79 12.66
N GLY A 231 -2.99 -3.98 11.88
CA GLY A 231 -3.57 -2.84 11.17
C GLY A 231 -3.92 -3.27 9.74
N ARG A 232 -5.20 -3.18 9.36
CA ARG A 232 -5.66 -3.52 8.02
C ARG A 232 -6.24 -2.29 7.33
N ALA A 233 -5.65 -1.92 6.20
CA ALA A 233 -6.10 -0.84 5.35
C ALA A 233 -7.45 -1.17 4.70
N VAL A 234 -8.36 -0.19 4.68
CA VAL A 234 -9.73 -0.32 4.16
C VAL A 234 -10.03 0.87 3.27
N ASP A 235 -10.49 0.59 2.04
CA ASP A 235 -11.03 1.61 1.15
C ASP A 235 -12.36 2.15 1.72
N VAL A 236 -12.41 3.45 2.00
CA VAL A 236 -13.57 4.11 2.60
C VAL A 236 -14.43 4.87 1.60
N ARG A 237 -14.13 4.85 0.29
CA ARG A 237 -14.89 5.55 -0.76
C ARG A 237 -16.40 5.32 -0.63
N LYS A 238 -16.82 4.05 -0.64
CA LYS A 238 -18.23 3.67 -0.52
C LYS A 238 -18.87 4.13 0.80
N ARG A 239 -18.10 4.17 1.90
CA ARG A 239 -18.59 4.62 3.21
C ARG A 239 -18.79 6.13 3.27
N LEU A 240 -18.03 6.88 2.47
CA LEU A 240 -18.11 8.33 2.35
C LEU A 240 -18.98 8.79 1.16
N GLY A 241 -19.64 7.86 0.46
CA GLY A 241 -20.49 8.19 -0.69
C GLY A 241 -19.70 8.67 -1.92
N LEU A 242 -18.41 8.36 -2.00
CA LEU A 242 -17.56 8.73 -3.13
C LEU A 242 -17.48 7.61 -4.18
N PRO A 243 -17.34 7.96 -5.48
CA PRO A 243 -17.18 6.98 -6.54
C PRO A 243 -15.96 6.08 -6.31
N MET A 244 -16.07 4.80 -6.70
CA MET A 244 -14.95 3.87 -6.60
C MET A 244 -13.76 4.26 -7.49
N THR A 245 -14.01 5.04 -8.54
CA THR A 245 -13.01 5.59 -9.46
C THR A 245 -12.38 6.90 -8.98
N TYR A 246 -12.71 7.38 -7.78
CA TYR A 246 -12.11 8.58 -7.22
C TYR A 246 -10.58 8.37 -7.05
N PRO A 247 -9.74 9.22 -7.68
CA PRO A 247 -8.29 8.97 -7.78
C PRO A 247 -7.50 9.41 -6.54
N GLY A 248 -8.16 9.99 -5.53
CA GLY A 248 -7.48 10.50 -4.34
C GLY A 248 -7.11 9.42 -3.30
N LEU A 249 -6.55 9.88 -2.18
CA LEU A 249 -6.23 9.06 -1.02
C LEU A 249 -7.47 8.95 -0.11
N LEU A 250 -8.06 7.76 -0.01
CA LEU A 250 -9.24 7.45 0.81
C LEU A 250 -9.13 6.05 1.41
N VAL A 251 -8.09 5.88 2.21
CA VAL A 251 -7.89 4.69 3.01
C VAL A 251 -8.00 5.06 4.48
N ASN A 252 -8.60 4.18 5.27
CA ASN A 252 -8.48 4.20 6.72
C ASN A 252 -8.04 2.83 7.22
N MET A 253 -7.74 2.70 8.50
CA MET A 253 -7.25 1.47 9.11
C MET A 253 -8.30 0.89 10.05
N THR A 254 -8.38 -0.44 10.10
CA THR A 254 -9.01 -1.17 11.20
C THR A 254 -7.91 -1.83 12.03
N TYR A 255 -8.07 -1.81 13.35
CA TYR A 255 -7.08 -2.32 14.28
C TYR A 255 -7.67 -3.43 15.14
N ASN A 256 -6.99 -4.57 15.16
CA ASN A 256 -7.33 -5.69 16.04
C ASN A 256 -6.09 -6.05 16.86
N THR A 257 -6.23 -6.28 18.16
CA THR A 257 -5.09 -6.59 19.04
C THR A 257 -5.37 -7.80 19.92
N TYR A 258 -4.45 -8.76 19.88
CA TYR A 258 -4.45 -9.98 20.71
C TYR A 258 -3.06 -10.17 21.33
N SER A 259 -2.92 -11.06 22.30
CA SER A 259 -1.59 -11.60 22.64
C SER A 259 -1.14 -12.60 21.55
N LEU A 260 0.15 -12.88 21.47
CA LEU A 260 0.66 -13.90 20.54
C LEU A 260 0.04 -15.27 20.82
N GLU A 261 -0.10 -15.62 22.10
CA GLU A 261 -0.71 -16.89 22.52
C GLU A 261 -2.18 -16.97 22.12
N SER A 262 -2.99 -15.96 22.45
CA SER A 262 -4.41 -15.99 22.13
C SER A 262 -4.63 -16.07 20.62
N MET A 263 -3.85 -15.33 19.82
CA MET A 263 -3.94 -15.39 18.35
C MET A 263 -3.57 -16.78 17.79
N ASP A 264 -2.59 -17.47 18.39
CA ASP A 264 -2.25 -18.84 17.99
C ASP A 264 -3.28 -19.88 18.45
N GLN A 265 -4.08 -19.57 19.47
CA GLN A 265 -5.15 -20.45 19.97
C GLN A 265 -6.51 -20.22 19.30
N GLU A 266 -6.71 -19.10 18.59
CA GLU A 266 -7.93 -18.87 17.79
C GLU A 266 -8.20 -20.05 16.82
N PRO A 267 -9.45 -20.43 16.56
CA PRO A 267 -9.75 -21.59 15.74
C PRO A 267 -9.37 -21.46 14.25
#